data_AF-A0A7J7MYB6-F1
#
_entry.id   AF-A0A7J7MYB6-F1
#
_cell.length_a   1.000
_cell.length_b   1.000
_cell.length_c   1.000
_cell.angle_alpha   90.00
_cell.angle_beta   90.00
_cell.angle_gamma   90.00
#
_symmetry.space_group_name_H-M   'P 1'
#
loop_
_entity.id
_entity.type
_entity.pdbx_description
1 polymer ?
#
loop_
_entity_poly.entity_id
_entity_poly.type
_entity_poly.pdbx_seq_one_letter_code
_entity_poly.pdbx_strand_id
1 'polypeptide(L)'
;MGQSKLQETNGVLENNGIALSGEDNEILRDRYMSFMALIVTLEIFHMNNLSAMLTVNDDEFWEGVLPVEFGSLPALQDAVTVMGYPIGGDTISVTSGVVSRMEILTYVEGSIELLGLQIDAAINPGNSGGPAFNNKGNLVGIAFQSIKDQDVENIGYVIPTPVIMHFIKDYEKNGEYTGFPTLGVEWQKMENPDLRMSMGMASNQKGVRIKRISPTAPEFKVLKPSDIILSFDGIDIANDGTGKHFFPFRHGERIGFSYLVTQKYTGDVAVVKVLRNSEILEFKLELMPHKQLIPAHIKGRPPSYYIVAGFVFSTVSIPYLCSEVHV
;
A
#
# COMPACT_ATOMS: atom_id res chain seq x y z
N MET A 1 -13.87 1.73 20.46
CA MET A 1 -12.99 2.78 21.01
C MET A 1 -12.33 2.23 22.27
N GLY A 2 -11.01 2.27 22.39
CA GLY A 2 -10.29 1.94 23.63
C GLY A 2 -8.78 2.10 23.45
N GLN A 3 -8.11 2.79 24.39
CA GLN A 3 -6.65 2.78 24.53
C GLN A 3 -6.24 1.66 25.50
N SER A 4 -5.16 0.93 25.21
CA SER A 4 -4.54 -0.03 26.14
C SER A 4 -3.05 0.27 26.30
N LYS A 5 -2.50 -0.11 27.46
CA LYS A 5 -1.15 0.14 27.95
C LYS A 5 -0.45 -1.21 28.17
N LEU A 6 0.82 -1.33 27.79
CA LEU A 6 1.59 -2.59 27.83
C LEU A 6 2.10 -2.94 29.24
N GLN A 7 2.18 -4.23 29.54
CA GLN A 7 2.88 -4.78 30.71
C GLN A 7 3.75 -5.96 30.24
N GLU A 8 5.05 -5.97 30.60
CA GLU A 8 6.01 -7.01 30.20
C GLU A 8 5.93 -8.24 31.11
N THR A 9 5.85 -9.44 30.52
CA THR A 9 6.28 -10.68 31.16
C THR A 9 6.96 -11.65 30.18
N ASN A 10 8.17 -12.10 30.54
CA ASN A 10 8.84 -13.32 30.06
C ASN A 10 9.15 -13.48 28.55
N GLY A 11 9.56 -12.40 27.87
CA GLY A 11 10.22 -12.52 26.56
C GLY A 11 9.32 -12.91 25.39
N VAL A 12 8.00 -12.95 25.62
CA VAL A 12 6.95 -12.97 24.60
C VAL A 12 6.19 -11.66 24.75
N LEU A 13 6.18 -10.81 23.72
CA LEU A 13 5.40 -9.58 23.72
C LEU A 13 3.93 -9.97 23.46
N GLU A 14 3.17 -10.18 24.53
CA GLU A 14 1.72 -10.34 24.45
C GLU A 14 1.08 -8.99 24.06
N ASN A 15 0.44 -8.96 22.90
CA ASN A 15 -0.20 -7.76 22.37
C ASN A 15 -1.70 -7.76 22.72
N ASN A 16 -2.11 -6.85 23.61
CA ASN A 16 -3.52 -6.47 23.78
C ASN A 16 -3.93 -5.54 22.63
N GLY A 17 -4.09 -6.12 21.44
CA GLY A 17 -4.55 -5.46 20.22
C GLY A 17 -6.02 -5.00 20.29
N ILE A 18 -6.40 -4.15 19.34
CA ILE A 18 -7.69 -3.46 19.25
C ILE A 18 -8.84 -4.46 19.30
N ALA A 19 -9.56 -4.51 20.43
CA ALA A 19 -10.84 -5.18 20.52
C ALA A 19 -11.89 -4.36 19.72
N LEU A 20 -12.40 -4.93 18.62
CA LEU A 20 -13.70 -4.54 18.11
C LEU A 20 -14.74 -5.09 19.09
N SER A 21 -15.18 -4.26 20.03
CA SER A 21 -16.32 -4.57 20.88
C SER A 21 -17.60 -4.49 20.03
N GLY A 22 -18.08 -5.64 19.59
CA GLY A 22 -19.39 -5.83 18.95
C GLY A 22 -19.89 -7.24 19.25
N GLU A 23 -21.20 -7.45 19.26
CA GLU A 23 -21.88 -8.71 19.63
C GLU A 23 -21.62 -9.91 18.67
N ASP A 24 -20.60 -9.83 17.80
CA ASP A 24 -20.35 -10.76 16.69
C ASP A 24 -19.30 -11.86 16.98
N ASN A 25 -18.89 -12.07 18.23
CA ASN A 25 -17.82 -13.03 18.56
C ASN A 25 -18.15 -14.50 18.24
N GLU A 26 -19.41 -14.92 18.27
CA GLU A 26 -19.79 -16.31 17.95
C GLU A 26 -19.76 -16.61 16.43
N ILE A 27 -20.14 -15.65 15.59
CA ILE A 27 -20.15 -15.85 14.12
C ILE A 27 -18.74 -15.76 13.52
N LEU A 28 -17.77 -15.26 14.29
CA LEU A 28 -16.34 -15.27 13.94
C LEU A 28 -15.69 -16.64 14.22
N ARG A 29 -16.15 -17.37 15.25
CA ARG A 29 -15.57 -18.67 15.63
C ARG A 29 -15.68 -19.69 14.47
N ASP A 30 -16.87 -19.95 13.94
CA ASP A 30 -17.03 -20.97 12.89
C ASP A 30 -16.45 -20.57 11.52
N ARG A 31 -16.38 -19.26 11.21
CA ARG A 31 -15.83 -18.75 9.93
C ARG A 31 -14.31 -18.68 9.89
N TYR A 32 -13.64 -18.66 11.04
CA TYR A 32 -12.18 -18.55 11.10
C TYR A 32 -11.48 -19.84 11.56
N MET A 33 -12.19 -20.82 12.15
CA MET A 33 -11.61 -22.07 12.68
C MET A 33 -10.93 -23.01 11.65
N SER A 34 -10.89 -22.67 10.36
CA SER A 34 -10.19 -23.50 9.35
C SER A 34 -8.84 -22.95 8.88
N PHE A 35 -8.51 -21.70 9.21
CA PHE A 35 -7.22 -21.09 8.88
C PHE A 35 -6.80 -20.21 10.08
N MET A 36 -5.66 -19.53 10.03
CA MET A 36 -5.44 -18.30 10.83
C MET A 36 -4.77 -18.43 12.20
N ALA A 37 -3.44 -18.66 12.17
CA ALA A 37 -2.54 -17.99 13.10
C ALA A 37 -1.86 -16.82 12.36
N LEU A 38 -2.13 -15.61 12.86
CA LEU A 38 -1.82 -14.29 12.29
C LEU A 38 -2.55 -13.95 10.98
N ILE A 39 -3.82 -13.56 11.06
CA ILE A 39 -4.41 -12.75 9.98
C ILE A 39 -4.07 -11.29 10.21
N VAL A 40 -3.27 -10.75 9.29
CA VAL A 40 -3.50 -9.38 8.86
C VAL A 40 -4.76 -9.43 8.00
N THR A 41 -5.95 -9.44 8.59
CA THR A 41 -7.17 -9.32 7.80
C THR A 41 -7.19 -7.91 7.27
N LEU A 42 -6.99 -7.76 5.95
CA LEU A 42 -7.54 -6.58 5.28
C LEU A 42 -9.06 -6.73 5.30
N GLU A 43 -9.70 -6.30 6.37
CA GLU A 43 -11.04 -5.78 6.20
C GLU A 43 -10.88 -4.39 5.58
N ILE A 44 -11.05 -4.34 4.26
CA ILE A 44 -11.54 -3.13 3.61
C ILE A 44 -12.98 -2.97 4.13
N PHE A 45 -13.12 -2.53 5.38
CA PHE A 45 -14.34 -1.84 5.76
C PHE A 45 -14.52 -0.77 4.69
N HIS A 46 -15.69 -0.77 4.06
CA HIS A 46 -16.17 0.38 3.31
C HIS A 46 -15.68 1.63 4.05
N MET A 47 -14.79 2.38 3.40
CA MET A 47 -14.04 3.53 3.94
C MET A 47 -12.65 3.24 4.56
N ASN A 48 -11.69 2.91 3.67
CA ASN A 48 -10.35 3.53 3.64
C ASN A 48 -9.17 2.96 4.46
N ASN A 49 -9.13 1.67 4.80
CA ASN A 49 -7.92 1.09 5.39
C ASN A 49 -7.26 0.05 4.47
N LEU A 50 -5.93 0.15 4.37
CA LEU A 50 -5.07 -0.67 3.51
C LEU A 50 -4.64 -1.99 4.15
N SER A 51 -4.69 -2.14 5.47
CA SER A 51 -4.30 -3.34 6.23
C SER A 51 -4.80 -3.20 7.67
N ALA A 52 -5.30 -4.28 8.27
CA ALA A 52 -5.55 -4.36 9.70
C ALA A 52 -4.91 -5.62 10.27
N MET A 53 -4.42 -5.54 11.49
CA MET A 53 -3.90 -6.69 12.23
C MET A 53 -4.87 -6.98 13.36
N LEU A 54 -5.42 -8.20 13.38
CA LEU A 54 -6.36 -8.64 14.39
C LEU A 54 -5.68 -9.62 15.35
N THR A 55 -6.17 -9.64 16.59
CA THR A 55 -5.80 -10.64 17.59
C THR A 55 -7.07 -11.17 18.25
N VAL A 56 -7.00 -12.41 18.73
CA VAL A 56 -8.06 -13.07 19.47
C VAL A 56 -7.53 -13.35 20.87
N ASN A 57 -8.25 -12.89 21.88
CA ASN A 57 -7.82 -13.00 23.28
C ASN A 57 -8.07 -14.39 23.89
N ASP A 58 -8.89 -15.21 23.24
CA ASP A 58 -9.22 -16.56 23.72
C ASP A 58 -8.14 -17.54 23.26
N ASP A 59 -7.40 -18.12 24.21
CA ASP A 59 -6.32 -19.06 23.92
C ASP A 59 -6.83 -20.33 23.22
N GLU A 60 -8.09 -20.72 23.46
CA GLU A 60 -8.72 -21.88 22.80
C GLU A 60 -8.73 -21.70 21.26
N PHE A 61 -8.81 -20.46 20.78
CA PHE A 61 -8.74 -20.15 19.35
C PHE A 61 -7.39 -20.54 18.73
N TRP A 62 -6.30 -20.45 19.49
CA TRP A 62 -4.95 -20.69 18.99
C TRP A 62 -4.49 -22.15 19.16
N GLU A 63 -5.21 -22.96 19.93
CA GLU A 63 -4.83 -24.35 20.18
C GLU A 63 -4.82 -25.18 18.87
N GLY A 64 -3.66 -25.74 18.53
CA GLY A 64 -3.50 -26.59 17.34
C GLY A 64 -3.41 -25.83 16.01
N VAL A 65 -3.40 -24.50 16.04
CA VAL A 65 -3.27 -23.67 14.84
C VAL A 65 -1.80 -23.48 14.47
N LEU A 66 -1.46 -23.70 13.20
CA LEU A 66 -0.13 -23.44 12.66
C LEU A 66 -0.09 -22.09 11.94
N PRO A 67 0.88 -21.20 12.24
CA PRO A 67 1.01 -19.94 11.54
C PRO A 67 1.40 -20.15 10.09
N VAL A 68 0.93 -19.25 9.23
CA VAL A 68 1.30 -19.24 7.81
C VAL A 68 2.74 -18.74 7.64
N GLU A 69 3.49 -19.40 6.76
CA GLU A 69 4.84 -18.95 6.39
C GLU A 69 4.79 -17.95 5.24
N PHE A 70 5.54 -16.85 5.35
CA PHE A 70 5.65 -15.86 4.28
C PHE A 70 6.54 -16.35 3.14
N GLY A 71 5.99 -16.31 1.94
CA GLY A 71 6.72 -16.54 0.69
C GLY A 71 7.41 -15.27 0.17
N SER A 72 8.39 -15.48 -0.70
CA SER A 72 8.97 -14.39 -1.50
C SER A 72 7.96 -13.86 -2.51
N LEU A 73 8.22 -12.66 -3.02
CA LEU A 73 7.48 -12.09 -4.15
C LEU A 73 7.49 -13.09 -5.33
N PRO A 74 6.33 -13.52 -5.85
CA PRO A 74 6.24 -14.48 -6.95
C PRO A 74 6.70 -13.86 -8.28
N ALA A 75 7.08 -14.71 -9.23
CA ALA A 75 7.34 -14.32 -10.62
C ALA A 75 6.05 -14.29 -11.45
N LEU A 76 6.10 -13.70 -12.65
CA LEU A 76 5.00 -13.83 -13.60
C LEU A 76 4.82 -15.29 -13.98
N GLN A 77 3.58 -15.71 -14.18
CA GLN A 77 3.15 -17.08 -14.45
C GLN A 77 3.31 -18.06 -13.29
N ASP A 78 3.83 -17.64 -12.12
CA ASP A 78 3.80 -18.49 -10.93
C ASP A 78 2.35 -18.77 -10.53
N ALA A 79 2.07 -20.03 -10.20
CA ALA A 79 0.76 -20.45 -9.72
C ALA A 79 0.44 -19.80 -8.36
N VAL A 80 -0.80 -19.33 -8.24
CA VAL A 80 -1.35 -18.72 -7.04
C VAL A 80 -2.71 -19.31 -6.73
N THR A 81 -2.93 -19.63 -5.46
CA THR A 81 -4.21 -20.13 -4.94
C THR A 81 -4.71 -19.16 -3.88
N VAL A 82 -5.93 -18.65 -4.07
CA VAL A 82 -6.60 -17.76 -3.13
C VAL A 82 -7.67 -18.54 -2.39
N MET A 83 -7.72 -18.34 -1.08
CA MET A 83 -8.68 -18.99 -0.19
C MET A 83 -9.47 -17.95 0.60
N GLY A 84 -10.76 -18.18 0.78
CA GLY A 84 -11.61 -17.31 1.60
C GLY A 84 -13.04 -17.82 1.71
N TYR A 85 -13.94 -16.97 2.23
CA TYR A 85 -15.33 -17.34 2.51
C TYR A 85 -16.29 -16.44 1.73
N PRO A 86 -16.93 -16.92 0.66
CA PRO A 86 -17.77 -16.10 -0.18
C PRO A 86 -18.99 -15.58 0.58
N ILE A 87 -19.51 -14.41 0.18
CA ILE A 87 -20.72 -13.85 0.79
C ILE A 87 -21.88 -14.86 0.72
N GLY A 88 -22.53 -15.08 1.87
CA GLY A 88 -23.70 -15.95 1.98
C GLY A 88 -23.38 -17.43 2.16
N GLY A 89 -22.10 -17.80 2.26
CA GLY A 89 -21.65 -19.15 2.60
C GLY A 89 -20.81 -19.19 3.88
N ASP A 90 -20.81 -20.36 4.53
CA ASP A 90 -19.96 -20.75 5.66
C ASP A 90 -18.85 -21.73 5.25
N THR A 91 -18.84 -22.14 3.98
CA THR A 91 -17.86 -23.06 3.41
C THR A 91 -16.73 -22.30 2.73
N ILE A 92 -15.52 -22.88 2.82
CA ILE A 92 -14.34 -22.30 2.18
C ILE A 92 -14.45 -22.38 0.65
N SER A 93 -14.11 -21.27 0.01
CA SER A 93 -13.91 -21.17 -1.43
C SER A 93 -12.43 -21.10 -1.75
N VAL A 94 -12.03 -21.85 -2.78
CA VAL A 94 -10.66 -21.86 -3.30
C VAL A 94 -10.70 -21.50 -4.78
N THR A 95 -9.99 -20.44 -5.16
CA THR A 95 -9.75 -20.08 -6.55
C THR A 95 -8.27 -20.18 -6.87
N SER A 96 -7.91 -20.52 -8.10
CA SER A 96 -6.52 -20.68 -8.50
C SER A 96 -6.31 -20.06 -9.88
N GLY A 97 -5.11 -19.54 -10.08
CA GLY A 97 -4.67 -18.91 -11.30
C GLY A 97 -3.16 -18.75 -11.28
N VAL A 98 -2.66 -17.76 -11.99
CA VAL A 98 -1.26 -17.37 -12.05
C VAL A 98 -1.12 -15.87 -11.85
N VAL A 99 0.10 -15.45 -11.49
CA VAL A 99 0.45 -14.03 -11.46
C VAL A 99 0.60 -13.52 -12.90
N SER A 100 -0.35 -12.69 -13.34
CA SER A 100 -0.42 -12.17 -14.71
C SER A 100 0.41 -10.90 -14.89
N ARG A 101 0.49 -10.04 -13.85
CA ARG A 101 1.21 -8.76 -13.89
C ARG A 101 1.69 -8.34 -12.52
N MET A 102 2.75 -7.54 -12.50
CA MET A 102 3.14 -6.72 -11.36
C MET A 102 3.12 -5.26 -11.76
N GLU A 103 2.41 -4.44 -10.99
CA GLU A 103 2.28 -3.02 -11.27
C GLU A 103 2.13 -2.20 -9.99
N ILE A 104 2.28 -0.88 -10.15
CA ILE A 104 2.01 0.07 -9.08
C ILE A 104 0.56 0.50 -9.24
N LEU A 105 -0.25 0.23 -8.21
CA LEU A 105 -1.69 0.41 -8.25
C LEU A 105 -2.18 1.23 -7.06
N THR A 106 -3.28 1.95 -7.29
CA THR A 106 -3.99 2.71 -6.27
C THR A 106 -4.92 1.77 -5.51
N TYR A 107 -4.60 1.49 -4.25
CA TYR A 107 -5.37 0.57 -3.40
C TYR A 107 -6.69 1.16 -2.90
N VAL A 108 -6.67 2.42 -2.51
CA VAL A 108 -7.84 3.18 -2.07
C VAL A 108 -7.90 4.43 -2.93
N GLU A 109 -9.09 4.81 -3.41
CA GLU A 109 -9.21 5.98 -4.28
C GLU A 109 -8.67 7.24 -3.58
N GLY A 110 -7.81 7.97 -4.30
CA GLY A 110 -7.09 9.10 -3.74
C GLY A 110 -6.01 8.73 -2.72
N SER A 111 -5.60 7.47 -2.57
CA SER A 111 -4.48 7.10 -1.68
C SER A 111 -3.15 7.05 -2.41
N ILE A 112 -2.11 6.64 -1.67
CA ILE A 112 -0.81 6.28 -2.24
C ILE A 112 -0.94 5.06 -3.17
N GLU A 113 -0.09 5.02 -4.20
CA GLU A 113 0.06 3.87 -5.08
C GLU A 113 1.17 2.95 -4.56
N LEU A 114 0.91 1.64 -4.51
CA LEU A 114 1.85 0.64 -4.00
C LEU A 114 1.97 -0.52 -4.97
N LEU A 115 2.96 -1.38 -4.75
CA LEU A 115 3.12 -2.61 -5.54
C LEU A 115 1.94 -3.54 -5.29
N GLY A 116 1.32 -4.00 -6.38
CA GLY A 116 0.37 -5.11 -6.34
C GLY A 116 0.65 -6.16 -7.41
N LEU A 117 0.09 -7.34 -7.17
CA LEU A 117 0.09 -8.44 -8.12
C LEU A 117 -1.29 -8.52 -8.75
N GLN A 118 -1.34 -8.55 -10.07
CA GLN A 118 -2.54 -8.95 -10.80
C GLN A 118 -2.50 -10.46 -11.00
N ILE A 119 -3.62 -11.12 -10.75
CA ILE A 119 -3.79 -12.56 -10.93
C ILE A 119 -5.02 -12.84 -11.82
N ASP A 120 -5.02 -13.96 -12.52
CA ASP A 120 -6.16 -14.43 -13.32
C ASP A 120 -7.06 -15.44 -12.57
N ALA A 121 -7.04 -15.36 -11.23
CA ALA A 121 -7.98 -16.07 -10.39
C ALA A 121 -9.16 -15.15 -10.04
N ALA A 122 -10.38 -15.71 -10.03
CA ALA A 122 -11.56 -14.97 -9.62
C ALA A 122 -11.46 -14.55 -8.14
N ILE A 123 -11.66 -13.26 -7.89
CA ILE A 123 -11.80 -12.66 -6.55
C ILE A 123 -13.21 -12.11 -6.41
N ASN A 124 -13.99 -12.77 -5.56
CA ASN A 124 -15.35 -12.35 -5.25
C ASN A 124 -15.39 -11.73 -3.84
N PRO A 125 -16.40 -10.89 -3.55
CA PRO A 125 -16.67 -10.47 -2.17
C PRO A 125 -16.72 -11.66 -1.22
N GLY A 126 -15.98 -11.56 -0.11
CA GLY A 126 -15.80 -12.64 0.87
C GLY A 126 -14.50 -13.45 0.71
N ASN A 127 -13.95 -13.56 -0.49
CA ASN A 127 -12.58 -14.08 -0.68
C ASN A 127 -11.52 -12.95 -0.60
N SER A 128 -11.93 -11.70 -0.79
CA SER A 128 -11.15 -10.51 -0.45
C SER A 128 -10.82 -10.48 1.05
N GLY A 129 -9.57 -10.18 1.39
CA GLY A 129 -9.03 -10.28 2.75
C GLY A 129 -8.43 -11.65 3.07
N GLY A 130 -8.69 -12.66 2.24
CA GLY A 130 -8.14 -14.00 2.35
C GLY A 130 -6.70 -14.13 1.84
N PRO A 131 -5.97 -15.17 2.26
CA PRO A 131 -4.59 -15.42 1.86
C PRO A 131 -4.48 -15.90 0.41
N ALA A 132 -3.41 -15.46 -0.25
CA ALA A 132 -2.94 -15.98 -1.52
C ALA A 132 -1.66 -16.80 -1.28
N PHE A 133 -1.64 -18.05 -1.72
CA PHE A 133 -0.53 -18.99 -1.53
C PHE A 133 0.16 -19.34 -2.85
N ASN A 134 1.46 -19.60 -2.80
CA ASN A 134 2.16 -20.27 -3.90
C ASN A 134 2.00 -21.79 -3.84
N ASN A 135 2.52 -22.49 -4.85
CA ASN A 135 2.50 -23.95 -4.95
C ASN A 135 3.23 -24.71 -3.81
N LYS A 136 3.98 -24.01 -2.95
CA LYS A 136 4.65 -24.58 -1.77
C LYS A 136 3.85 -24.35 -0.47
N GLY A 137 2.67 -23.72 -0.56
CA GLY A 137 1.86 -23.38 0.60
C GLY A 137 2.32 -22.13 1.37
N ASN A 138 3.27 -21.36 0.82
CA ASN A 138 3.70 -20.11 1.46
C ASN A 138 2.82 -18.94 1.02
N LEU A 139 2.51 -18.06 1.96
CA LEU A 139 1.72 -16.85 1.74
C LEU A 139 2.48 -15.89 0.82
N VAL A 140 1.96 -15.60 -0.37
CA VAL A 140 2.52 -14.61 -1.30
C VAL A 140 1.80 -13.26 -1.24
N GLY A 141 0.67 -13.20 -0.54
CA GLY A 141 -0.02 -11.95 -0.27
C GLY A 141 -1.45 -12.10 0.24
N ILE A 142 -2.18 -11.00 0.27
CA ILE A 142 -3.60 -10.94 0.67
C ILE A 142 -4.42 -10.53 -0.55
N ALA A 143 -5.45 -11.30 -0.88
CA ALA A 143 -6.36 -10.98 -1.98
C ALA A 143 -7.18 -9.73 -1.69
N PHE A 144 -7.38 -8.87 -2.68
CA PHE A 144 -8.27 -7.72 -2.58
C PHE A 144 -8.98 -7.47 -3.91
N GLN A 145 -10.17 -6.89 -3.81
CA GLN A 145 -10.94 -6.48 -4.97
C GLN A 145 -10.64 -5.01 -5.29
N SER A 146 -10.21 -4.74 -6.52
CA SER A 146 -9.99 -3.37 -7.00
C SER A 146 -11.33 -2.68 -7.22
N ILE A 147 -11.44 -1.41 -6.79
CA ILE A 147 -12.63 -0.57 -6.98
C ILE A 147 -12.89 -0.30 -8.48
N LYS A 148 -11.84 -0.29 -9.31
CA LYS A 148 -11.94 0.09 -10.74
C LYS A 148 -12.46 -1.03 -11.64
N ASP A 149 -12.36 -2.27 -11.20
CA ASP A 149 -12.53 -3.45 -12.05
C ASP A 149 -13.75 -4.29 -11.65
N GLN A 150 -14.75 -3.69 -10.99
CA GLN A 150 -15.97 -4.41 -10.57
C GLN A 150 -16.71 -5.08 -11.74
N ASP A 151 -16.58 -4.53 -12.95
CA ASP A 151 -17.19 -5.05 -14.17
C ASP A 151 -16.24 -5.95 -15.01
N VAL A 152 -15.01 -6.21 -14.55
CA VAL A 152 -14.03 -7.01 -15.29
C VAL A 152 -13.91 -8.40 -14.67
N GLU A 153 -14.41 -9.39 -15.39
CA GLU A 153 -14.30 -10.79 -14.98
C GLU A 153 -12.84 -11.27 -15.03
N ASN A 154 -12.45 -12.14 -14.08
CA ASN A 154 -11.16 -12.83 -14.01
C ASN A 154 -9.92 -11.92 -13.86
N ILE A 155 -10.08 -10.72 -13.28
CA ILE A 155 -8.95 -9.93 -12.78
C ILE A 155 -9.05 -9.83 -11.26
N GLY A 156 -8.13 -10.52 -10.60
CA GLY A 156 -7.91 -10.41 -9.17
C GLY A 156 -6.67 -9.59 -8.86
N TYR A 157 -6.62 -8.98 -7.68
CA TYR A 157 -5.39 -8.38 -7.19
C TYR A 157 -4.98 -8.93 -5.84
N VAL A 158 -3.69 -8.91 -5.58
CA VAL A 158 -3.08 -9.36 -4.33
C VAL A 158 -2.11 -8.30 -3.80
N ILE A 159 -2.21 -7.97 -2.52
CA ILE A 159 -1.23 -7.19 -1.76
C ILE A 159 -0.05 -8.12 -1.49
N PRO A 160 1.12 -7.89 -2.09
CA PRO A 160 2.23 -8.83 -2.01
C PRO A 160 2.93 -8.75 -0.66
N THR A 161 3.65 -9.82 -0.30
CA THR A 161 4.39 -9.91 0.97
C THR A 161 5.32 -8.73 1.27
N PRO A 162 6.02 -8.06 0.33
CA PRO A 162 6.84 -6.91 0.67
C PRO A 162 6.03 -5.73 1.24
N VAL A 163 4.78 -5.53 0.79
CA VAL A 163 3.89 -4.49 1.32
C VAL A 163 3.39 -4.87 2.71
N ILE A 164 3.01 -6.14 2.90
CA ILE A 164 2.56 -6.67 4.20
C ILE A 164 3.69 -6.58 5.24
N MET A 165 4.89 -7.02 4.87
CA MET A 165 6.06 -6.99 5.75
C MET A 165 6.51 -5.57 6.08
N HIS A 166 6.32 -4.62 5.17
CA HIS A 166 6.55 -3.20 5.46
C HIS A 166 5.58 -2.72 6.55
N PHE A 167 4.28 -2.98 6.37
CA PHE A 167 3.26 -2.64 7.36
C PHE A 167 3.54 -3.24 8.75
N ILE A 168 3.84 -4.55 8.82
CA ILE A 168 4.14 -5.24 10.08
C ILE A 168 5.34 -4.59 10.77
N LYS A 169 6.46 -4.39 10.04
CA LYS A 169 7.68 -3.81 10.60
C LYS A 169 7.52 -2.34 11.02
N ASP A 170 6.73 -1.57 10.28
CA ASP A 170 6.38 -0.20 10.64
C ASP A 170 5.67 -0.16 12.00
N TYR A 171 4.66 -1.02 12.16
CA TYR A 171 3.90 -1.13 13.40
C TYR A 171 4.77 -1.65 14.57
N GLU A 172 5.55 -2.71 14.37
CA GLU A 172 6.45 -3.27 15.39
C GLU A 172 7.45 -2.23 15.90
N LYS A 173 7.99 -1.40 15.00
CA LYS A 173 8.99 -0.38 15.34
C LYS A 173 8.39 0.81 16.08
N ASN A 174 7.22 1.27 15.66
CA ASN A 174 6.67 2.56 16.08
C ASN A 174 5.50 2.43 17.09
N GLY A 175 4.92 1.24 17.25
CA GLY A 175 3.70 1.00 18.03
C GLY A 175 2.43 1.55 17.38
N GLU A 176 2.55 2.20 16.22
CA GLU A 176 1.46 2.70 15.39
C GLU A 176 1.85 2.65 13.91
N TYR A 177 0.85 2.67 13.03
CA TYR A 177 1.09 2.74 11.59
C TYR A 177 1.43 4.19 11.18
N THR A 178 2.64 4.39 10.68
CA THR A 178 3.16 5.70 10.25
C THR A 178 2.91 5.96 8.76
N GLY A 179 2.64 4.91 7.99
CA GLY A 179 2.29 5.03 6.58
C GLY A 179 3.48 4.89 5.64
N PHE A 180 3.14 4.81 4.35
CA PHE A 180 4.12 4.79 3.28
C PHE A 180 4.57 6.21 2.92
N PRO A 181 5.88 6.46 2.81
CA PRO A 181 6.39 7.74 2.36
C PRO A 181 6.13 7.97 0.86
N THR A 182 6.16 9.23 0.46
CA THR A 182 6.09 9.66 -0.95
C THR A 182 7.18 10.66 -1.27
N LEU A 183 7.54 10.76 -2.55
CA LEU A 183 8.18 11.93 -3.11
C LEU A 183 7.04 12.78 -3.68
N GLY A 184 6.63 13.82 -2.96
CA GLY A 184 5.55 14.77 -3.24
C GLY A 184 5.82 15.65 -4.44
N VAL A 185 6.25 15.06 -5.56
CA VAL A 185 6.52 15.70 -6.83
C VAL A 185 5.58 15.15 -7.89
N GLU A 186 4.99 16.04 -8.67
CA GLU A 186 4.40 15.68 -9.95
C GLU A 186 5.46 15.83 -11.02
N TRP A 187 5.55 14.84 -11.91
CA TRP A 187 6.61 14.78 -12.90
C TRP A 187 6.07 14.57 -14.31
N GLN A 188 6.95 14.77 -15.28
CA GLN A 188 6.71 14.60 -16.70
C GLN A 188 7.79 13.72 -17.30
N LYS A 189 7.36 12.82 -18.20
CA LYS A 189 8.26 12.01 -19.02
C LYS A 189 9.14 12.87 -19.92
N MET A 190 10.37 12.42 -20.14
CA MET A 190 11.38 13.10 -20.96
C MET A 190 11.72 12.31 -22.23
N GLU A 191 10.73 11.64 -22.85
CA GLU A 191 10.92 10.79 -24.03
C GLU A 191 11.29 11.60 -25.29
N ASN A 192 10.76 12.82 -25.41
CA ASN A 192 11.06 13.72 -26.52
C ASN A 192 12.54 14.21 -26.46
N PRO A 193 13.36 13.99 -27.50
CA PRO A 193 14.78 14.37 -27.50
C PRO A 193 15.02 15.88 -27.48
N ASP A 194 14.18 16.68 -28.15
CA ASP A 194 14.31 18.15 -28.19
C ASP A 194 14.02 18.77 -26.81
N LEU A 195 13.07 18.19 -26.06
CA LEU A 195 12.82 18.57 -24.67
C LEU A 195 14.05 18.30 -23.79
N ARG A 196 14.73 17.15 -23.97
CA ARG A 196 15.96 16.86 -23.23
C ARG A 196 17.10 17.82 -23.60
N MET A 197 17.27 18.08 -24.89
CA MET A 197 18.31 18.98 -25.40
C MET A 197 18.11 20.43 -24.92
N SER A 198 16.87 20.93 -24.99
CA SER A 198 16.53 22.29 -24.52
C SER A 198 16.71 22.47 -23.02
N MET A 199 16.67 21.38 -22.24
CA MET A 199 16.93 21.37 -20.81
C MET A 199 18.39 21.06 -20.46
N GLY A 200 19.25 20.95 -21.47
CA GLY A 200 20.69 20.76 -21.30
C GLY A 200 21.09 19.38 -20.77
N MET A 201 20.26 18.36 -21.02
CA MET A 201 20.62 16.96 -20.73
C MET A 201 21.64 16.44 -21.75
N ALA A 202 22.68 15.77 -21.26
CA ALA A 202 23.60 15.00 -22.11
C ALA A 202 22.90 13.79 -22.75
N SER A 203 23.43 13.30 -23.87
CA SER A 203 22.83 12.20 -24.64
C SER A 203 22.69 10.88 -23.87
N ASN A 204 23.54 10.66 -22.86
CA ASN A 204 23.50 9.49 -21.98
C ASN A 204 22.62 9.68 -20.73
N GLN A 205 22.17 10.91 -20.43
CA GLN A 205 21.33 11.19 -19.28
C GLN A 205 19.87 10.84 -19.57
N LYS A 206 19.19 10.31 -18.55
CA LYS A 206 17.76 9.99 -18.56
C LYS A 206 17.16 10.40 -17.22
N GLY A 207 15.85 10.62 -17.21
CA GLY A 207 15.17 11.04 -15.99
C GLY A 207 13.78 11.59 -16.24
N VAL A 208 13.16 12.12 -15.19
CA VAL A 208 11.83 12.76 -15.26
C VAL A 208 11.89 14.20 -14.81
N ARG A 209 11.15 15.09 -15.46
CA ARG A 209 11.12 16.52 -15.12
C ARG A 209 10.07 16.79 -14.06
N ILE A 210 10.43 17.49 -13.00
CA ILE A 210 9.49 17.96 -11.97
C ILE A 210 8.60 19.06 -12.56
N LYS A 211 7.28 18.86 -12.55
CA LYS A 211 6.28 19.87 -12.90
C LYS A 211 5.90 20.71 -11.69
N ARG A 212 5.61 20.05 -10.57
CA ARG A 212 5.11 20.65 -9.34
C ARG A 212 5.65 19.89 -8.15
N ILE A 213 5.82 20.60 -7.03
CA ILE A 213 6.21 20.01 -5.75
C ILE A 213 5.12 20.39 -4.75
N SER A 214 4.70 19.44 -3.93
CA SER A 214 3.72 19.67 -2.88
C SER A 214 4.30 20.66 -1.86
N PRO A 215 3.63 21.79 -1.57
CA PRO A 215 4.14 22.79 -0.62
C PRO A 215 4.32 22.28 0.82
N THR A 216 3.66 21.17 1.16
CA THR A 216 3.73 20.55 2.49
C THR A 216 4.83 19.50 2.59
N ALA A 217 5.47 19.13 1.48
CA ALA A 217 6.50 18.10 1.45
C ALA A 217 7.89 18.69 1.76
N PRO A 218 8.77 17.99 2.51
CA PRO A 218 10.10 18.49 2.87
C PRO A 218 10.95 18.93 1.68
N GLU A 219 10.85 18.20 0.56
CA GLU A 219 11.57 18.43 -0.68
C GLU A 219 11.23 19.75 -1.37
N PHE A 220 10.10 20.40 -1.03
CA PHE A 220 9.75 21.73 -1.53
C PHE A 220 10.82 22.79 -1.25
N LYS A 221 11.61 22.59 -0.19
CA LYS A 221 12.68 23.52 0.21
C LYS A 221 13.94 23.41 -0.65
N VAL A 222 14.14 22.28 -1.34
CA VAL A 222 15.43 21.95 -1.98
C VAL A 222 15.29 21.63 -3.46
N LEU A 223 14.24 20.91 -3.85
CA LEU A 223 13.88 20.66 -5.24
C LEU A 223 13.16 21.86 -5.83
N LYS A 224 13.20 22.00 -7.15
CA LYS A 224 12.53 23.08 -7.89
C LYS A 224 11.76 22.51 -9.08
N PRO A 225 10.66 23.17 -9.49
CA PRO A 225 10.07 22.92 -10.80
C PRO A 225 11.14 23.00 -11.89
N SER A 226 11.03 22.13 -12.89
CA SER A 226 11.98 21.92 -13.99
C SER A 226 13.30 21.25 -13.65
N ASP A 227 13.56 20.89 -12.37
CA ASP A 227 14.61 19.92 -12.09
C ASP A 227 14.31 18.60 -12.80
N ILE A 228 15.36 17.91 -13.26
CA ILE A 228 15.22 16.58 -13.86
C ILE A 228 15.80 15.56 -12.89
N ILE A 229 14.94 14.72 -12.33
CA ILE A 229 15.37 13.64 -11.44
C ILE A 229 16.06 12.56 -12.26
N LEU A 230 17.36 12.36 -12.01
CA LEU A 230 18.22 11.40 -12.71
C LEU A 230 18.25 10.06 -11.99
N SER A 231 18.34 10.06 -10.66
CA SER A 231 18.38 8.83 -9.87
C SER A 231 17.80 9.02 -8.46
N PHE A 232 17.38 7.91 -7.88
CA PHE A 232 16.89 7.79 -6.51
C PHE A 232 17.66 6.67 -5.81
N ASP A 233 18.34 6.98 -4.70
CA ASP A 233 19.24 6.07 -3.98
C ASP A 233 20.25 5.34 -4.89
N GLY A 234 20.80 6.09 -5.86
CA GLY A 234 21.76 5.55 -6.82
C GLY A 234 21.15 4.70 -7.94
N ILE A 235 19.83 4.47 -7.95
CA ILE A 235 19.13 3.78 -9.03
C ILE A 235 18.71 4.78 -10.09
N ASP A 236 19.23 4.63 -11.31
CA ASP A 236 18.91 5.48 -12.45
C ASP A 236 17.43 5.37 -12.86
N ILE A 237 16.82 6.53 -13.10
CA ILE A 237 15.44 6.67 -13.56
C ILE A 237 15.45 6.96 -15.07
N ALA A 238 14.65 6.24 -15.85
CA ALA A 238 14.52 6.56 -17.28
C ALA A 238 13.49 7.63 -17.59
N ASN A 239 13.48 8.02 -18.87
CA ASN A 239 12.60 9.03 -19.43
C ASN A 239 11.10 8.72 -19.29
N ASP A 240 10.73 7.46 -19.09
CA ASP A 240 9.35 7.03 -18.86
C ASP A 240 8.97 6.99 -17.36
N GLY A 241 9.90 7.31 -16.46
CA GLY A 241 9.70 7.25 -15.01
C GLY A 241 9.95 5.88 -14.39
N THR A 242 10.52 4.93 -15.12
CA THR A 242 10.83 3.60 -14.57
C THR A 242 12.28 3.47 -14.14
N GLY A 243 12.52 2.83 -13.00
CA GLY A 243 13.85 2.49 -12.48
C GLY A 243 14.20 1.04 -12.76
N LYS A 244 15.51 0.74 -12.89
CA LYS A 244 15.98 -0.65 -12.84
C LYS A 244 16.02 -1.10 -11.38
N HIS A 245 15.00 -1.83 -10.95
CA HIS A 245 15.02 -2.49 -9.65
C HIS A 245 15.38 -3.95 -9.82
N PHE A 246 16.30 -4.46 -9.01
CA PHE A 246 16.65 -5.87 -9.00
C PHE A 246 15.61 -6.62 -8.16
N PHE A 247 14.61 -7.18 -8.81
CA PHE A 247 13.86 -8.26 -8.19
C PHE A 247 14.74 -9.53 -8.29
N PRO A 248 14.93 -10.30 -7.20
CA PRO A 248 15.83 -11.45 -7.15
C PRO A 248 15.55 -12.54 -8.22
N PHE A 249 14.43 -12.44 -8.93
CA PHE A 249 14.02 -13.34 -10.01
C PHE A 249 13.67 -12.63 -11.33
N ARG A 250 13.98 -11.32 -11.51
CA ARG A 250 13.65 -10.58 -12.75
C ARG A 250 14.89 -9.94 -13.38
N HIS A 251 15.42 -10.58 -14.41
CA HIS A 251 16.36 -9.93 -15.34
C HIS A 251 15.56 -9.15 -16.39
N GLY A 252 15.51 -7.83 -16.26
CA GLY A 252 15.12 -6.93 -17.36
C GLY A 252 13.78 -6.19 -17.23
N GLU A 253 12.95 -6.51 -16.23
CA GLU A 253 11.71 -5.76 -16.00
C GLU A 253 11.96 -4.40 -15.32
N ARG A 254 11.08 -3.44 -15.62
CA ARG A 254 11.16 -2.05 -15.16
C ARG A 254 9.88 -1.71 -14.41
N ILE A 255 10.00 -1.03 -13.27
CA ILE A 255 8.87 -0.58 -12.47
C ILE A 255 8.93 0.93 -12.26
N GLY A 256 7.78 1.57 -12.08
CA GLY A 256 7.72 2.99 -11.73
C GLY A 256 8.61 3.29 -10.52
N PHE A 257 9.38 4.38 -10.59
CA PHE A 257 10.35 4.70 -9.54
C PHE A 257 9.68 4.98 -8.18
N SER A 258 8.37 5.27 -8.16
CA SER A 258 7.56 5.36 -6.94
C SER A 258 7.70 4.12 -6.07
N TYR A 259 7.89 2.93 -6.67
CA TYR A 259 8.17 1.70 -5.94
C TYR A 259 9.38 1.83 -5.00
N LEU A 260 10.47 2.44 -5.49
CA LEU A 260 11.71 2.64 -4.72
C LEU A 260 11.47 3.52 -3.49
N VAL A 261 10.56 4.49 -3.62
CA VAL A 261 10.16 5.38 -2.53
C VAL A 261 9.31 4.60 -1.52
N THR A 262 8.33 3.84 -1.99
CA THR A 262 7.38 3.11 -1.12
C THR A 262 7.99 1.92 -0.39
N GLN A 263 9.19 1.48 -0.77
CA GLN A 263 9.95 0.48 0.00
C GLN A 263 10.58 1.06 1.27
N LYS A 264 10.69 2.39 1.38
CA LYS A 264 11.24 3.09 2.55
C LYS A 264 10.18 3.30 3.62
N TYR A 265 10.61 3.60 4.84
CA TYR A 265 9.73 3.99 5.94
C TYR A 265 9.63 5.51 6.06
N THR A 266 8.57 5.99 6.70
CA THR A 266 8.44 7.40 7.06
C THR A 266 9.62 7.84 7.94
N GLY A 267 10.22 8.99 7.61
CA GLY A 267 11.41 9.51 8.28
C GLY A 267 12.73 8.96 7.72
N ASP A 268 12.71 7.97 6.81
CA ASP A 268 13.93 7.54 6.13
C ASP A 268 14.46 8.65 5.23
N VAL A 269 15.78 8.69 5.09
CA VAL A 269 16.46 9.62 4.18
C VAL A 269 16.78 8.91 2.86
N ALA A 270 16.43 9.55 1.76
CA ALA A 270 16.79 9.13 0.40
C ALA A 270 17.68 10.15 -0.29
N VAL A 271 18.57 9.65 -1.14
CA VAL A 271 19.46 10.45 -1.97
C VAL A 271 18.84 10.65 -3.34
N VAL A 272 18.51 11.88 -3.69
CA VAL A 272 17.93 12.22 -4.99
C VAL A 272 18.91 13.05 -5.79
N LYS A 273 19.30 12.55 -6.96
CA LYS A 273 20.17 13.23 -7.90
C LYS A 273 19.34 13.92 -8.96
N VAL A 274 19.57 15.21 -9.17
CA VAL A 274 18.84 16.00 -10.16
C VAL A 274 19.79 16.75 -11.08
N LEU A 275 19.33 17.04 -12.30
CA LEU A 275 19.93 18.03 -13.18
C LEU A 275 19.17 19.35 -13.02
N ARG A 276 19.90 20.43 -12.72
CA ARG A 276 19.36 21.80 -12.65
C ARG A 276 20.32 22.73 -13.38
N ASN A 277 19.83 23.44 -14.39
CA ASN A 277 20.64 24.35 -15.21
C ASN A 277 21.92 23.68 -15.75
N SER A 278 21.81 22.45 -16.25
CA SER A 278 22.92 21.60 -16.72
C SER A 278 23.96 21.18 -15.67
N GLU A 279 23.74 21.50 -14.39
CA GLU A 279 24.58 21.03 -13.28
C GLU A 279 23.90 19.89 -12.52
N ILE A 280 24.69 18.90 -12.13
CA ILE A 280 24.20 17.76 -11.33
C ILE A 280 24.25 18.17 -9.85
N LEU A 281 23.11 18.09 -9.18
CA LEU A 281 22.96 18.32 -7.76
C LEU A 281 22.48 17.04 -7.09
N GLU A 282 22.86 16.85 -5.83
CA GLU A 282 22.44 15.71 -5.03
C GLU A 282 21.89 16.19 -3.69
N PHE A 283 20.68 15.72 -3.35
CA PHE A 283 19.98 16.12 -2.15
C PHE A 283 19.65 14.89 -1.30
N LYS A 284 19.84 15.03 0.03
CA LYS A 284 19.35 14.08 1.02
C LYS A 284 17.98 14.56 1.49
N LEU A 285 16.95 13.78 1.20
CA LEU A 285 15.56 14.12 1.47
C LEU A 285 15.01 13.17 2.52
N GLU A 286 14.50 13.72 3.62
CA GLU A 286 13.67 12.97 4.56
C GLU A 286 12.30 12.74 3.93
N LEU A 287 11.87 11.48 3.87
CA LEU A 287 10.64 11.08 3.22
C LEU A 287 9.47 11.07 4.19
N MET A 288 8.33 11.64 3.77
CA MET A 288 7.13 11.75 4.59
C MET A 288 5.89 11.26 3.83
N PRO A 289 4.83 10.82 4.53
CA PRO A 289 3.55 10.52 3.92
C PRO A 289 2.97 11.76 3.22
N HIS A 290 2.27 11.53 2.11
CA HIS A 290 1.60 12.60 1.40
C HIS A 290 0.44 13.19 2.21
N LYS A 291 0.47 14.51 2.45
CA LYS A 291 -0.62 15.23 3.11
C LYS A 291 -1.52 15.90 2.07
N GLN A 292 -2.70 15.31 1.87
CA GLN A 292 -3.71 15.84 0.96
C GLN A 292 -4.51 16.98 1.58
N LEU A 293 -4.91 17.94 0.73
CA LEU A 293 -5.80 19.03 1.12
C LEU A 293 -7.22 18.51 1.41
N ILE A 294 -7.74 17.66 0.52
CA ILE A 294 -8.96 16.88 0.74
C ILE A 294 -8.50 15.47 1.09
N PRO A 295 -8.58 15.06 2.37
CA PRO A 295 -8.07 13.76 2.78
C PRO A 295 -8.92 12.63 2.20
N ALA A 296 -8.26 11.60 1.66
CA ALA A 296 -8.90 10.36 1.25
C ALA A 296 -9.61 9.63 2.42
N HIS A 297 -9.19 9.87 3.66
CA HIS A 297 -9.76 9.21 4.84
C HIS A 297 -9.62 10.04 6.12
N ILE A 298 -10.51 9.80 7.10
CA ILE A 298 -10.54 10.50 8.40
C ILE A 298 -10.05 9.64 9.57
N LYS A 299 -9.35 8.52 9.27
CA LYS A 299 -8.74 7.61 10.26
C LYS A 299 -9.71 7.13 11.35
N GLY A 300 -10.96 6.84 10.97
CA GLY A 300 -12.01 6.40 11.90
C GLY A 300 -12.42 7.44 12.94
N ARG A 301 -11.99 8.70 12.81
CA ARG A 301 -12.42 9.80 13.69
C ARG A 301 -13.77 10.35 13.20
N PRO A 302 -14.65 10.80 14.10
CA PRO A 302 -15.86 11.49 13.68
C PRO A 302 -15.49 12.75 12.87
N PRO A 303 -16.21 13.06 11.78
CA PRO A 303 -15.97 14.26 11.00
C PRO A 303 -16.18 15.51 11.89
N SER A 304 -15.25 16.46 11.80
CA SER A 304 -15.33 17.70 12.58
C SER A 304 -16.36 18.63 11.98
N TYR A 305 -17.25 19.17 12.81
CA TYR A 305 -18.24 20.17 12.40
C TYR A 305 -18.43 21.25 13.46
N TYR A 306 -18.98 22.40 13.04
CA TYR A 306 -19.30 23.53 13.91
C TYR A 306 -20.63 24.16 13.46
N ILE A 307 -21.52 24.48 14.40
CA ILE A 307 -22.84 25.04 14.10
C ILE A 307 -22.99 26.42 14.71
N VAL A 308 -23.38 27.40 13.90
CA VAL A 308 -23.72 28.75 14.37
C VAL A 308 -24.91 29.30 13.59
N ALA A 309 -25.94 29.78 14.30
CA ALA A 309 -27.15 30.36 13.71
C ALA A 309 -27.83 29.47 12.64
N GLY A 310 -27.76 28.14 12.80
CA GLY A 310 -28.30 27.17 11.84
C GLY A 310 -27.37 26.83 10.66
N PHE A 311 -26.24 27.51 10.51
CA PHE A 311 -25.21 27.16 9.53
C PHE A 311 -24.30 26.07 10.08
N VAL A 312 -24.11 25.01 9.29
CA VAL A 312 -23.22 23.89 9.62
C VAL A 312 -21.93 24.03 8.79
N PHE A 313 -20.81 24.17 9.47
CA PHE A 313 -19.48 24.19 8.89
C PHE A 313 -18.84 22.83 9.10
N SER A 314 -18.27 22.25 8.04
CA SER A 314 -17.55 20.97 8.08
C SER A 314 -16.35 21.03 7.14
N THR A 315 -15.41 20.09 7.28
CA THR A 315 -14.27 19.95 6.38
C THR A 315 -14.60 19.00 5.25
N VAL A 316 -14.21 19.36 4.02
CA VAL A 316 -14.34 18.48 2.85
C VAL A 316 -13.35 17.32 2.95
N SER A 317 -13.82 16.10 2.77
CA SER A 317 -13.03 14.86 2.68
C SER A 317 -13.64 13.96 1.60
N ILE A 318 -12.91 12.95 1.12
CA ILE A 318 -13.48 11.99 0.15
C ILE A 318 -14.72 11.28 0.75
N PRO A 319 -14.72 10.79 2.00
CA PRO A 319 -15.94 10.24 2.63
C PRO A 319 -17.11 11.22 2.68
N TYR A 320 -16.83 12.51 2.95
CA TYR A 320 -17.87 13.55 2.91
C TYR A 320 -18.45 13.72 1.50
N LEU A 321 -17.61 13.76 0.47
CA LEU A 321 -18.06 13.88 -0.91
C LEU A 321 -18.90 12.66 -1.34
N CYS A 322 -18.48 11.44 -1.00
CA CYS A 322 -19.24 10.22 -1.29
C CYS A 322 -20.59 10.17 -0.56
N SER A 323 -20.70 10.77 0.63
CA SER A 323 -21.95 10.87 1.37
C SER A 323 -22.95 11.83 0.71
N GLU A 324 -22.45 12.97 0.22
CA GLU A 324 -23.29 14.06 -0.29
C GLU A 324 -23.64 13.88 -1.78
N VAL A 325 -22.70 13.36 -2.56
CA VAL A 325 -22.88 13.13 -4.00
C VAL A 325 -23.12 11.65 -4.20
N HIS A 326 -24.39 11.26 -4.35
CA HIS A 326 -24.74 9.93 -4.85
C HIS A 326 -24.23 9.82 -6.28
N VAL A 327 -23.05 9.21 -6.46
CA VAL A 327 -22.56 8.74 -7.76
C VAL A 327 -22.79 7.24 -7.81
#